data_AF-A0A5C6LKH4-F1
#
_entry.id   AF-A0A5C6LKH4-F1
#
_cell.length_a   1.000
_cell.length_b   1.000
_cell.length_c   1.000
_cell.angle_alpha   90.00
_cell.angle_beta   90.00
_cell.angle_gamma   90.00
#
_symmetry.space_group_name_H-M   'P 1'
#
loop_
_entity.id
_entity.type
_entity.pdbx_description
1 polymer ?
#
loop_
_entity_poly.entity_id
_entity_poly.type
_entity_poly.pdbx_seq_one_letter_code
_entity_poly.pdbx_strand_id
1 'polypeptide(L)'
;MRCYTVVKIVAMIIACYSCQSRSSSVTNDPYALADTADYKLTETIQGQGGVYFKTEVYTHLKDTALSYVKVFNYDQQIAAVQFYKSDKKHGPTITFNEKGQRQSGTFYRNDTIVDMRPFNQ
;
A
#
# COMPACT_ATOMS: atom_id res chain seq x y z
N MET A 1 -56.90 -32.62 2.52
CA MET A 1 -55.56 -32.92 3.07
C MET A 1 -54.53 -32.52 2.02
N ARG A 2 -53.64 -31.58 2.39
CA ARG A 2 -52.52 -31.10 1.57
C ARG A 2 -51.37 -32.10 1.68
N CYS A 3 -50.65 -32.38 0.59
CA CYS A 3 -49.28 -31.89 0.43
C CYS A 3 -48.65 -32.45 -0.86
N TYR A 4 -48.03 -31.52 -1.58
CA TYR A 4 -47.44 -31.66 -2.90
C TYR A 4 -45.99 -32.15 -2.79
N THR A 5 -45.60 -32.99 -3.75
CA THR A 5 -44.22 -33.34 -4.07
C THR A 5 -43.46 -32.09 -4.48
N VAL A 6 -42.33 -31.77 -3.83
CA VAL A 6 -41.40 -30.74 -4.34
C VAL A 6 -39.98 -31.30 -4.39
N VAL A 7 -39.63 -31.60 -5.64
CA VAL A 7 -38.34 -31.69 -6.33
C VAL A 7 -37.13 -31.14 -5.57
N LYS A 8 -36.09 -31.98 -5.48
CA LYS A 8 -34.73 -31.61 -5.08
C LYS A 8 -34.05 -30.81 -6.20
N ILE A 9 -33.58 -29.60 -5.90
CA ILE A 9 -32.67 -28.86 -6.78
C ILE A 9 -31.35 -28.65 -6.02
N VAL A 10 -30.33 -29.42 -6.41
CA VAL A 10 -28.95 -29.23 -5.96
C VAL A 10 -28.32 -28.23 -6.93
N ALA A 11 -28.11 -26.99 -6.47
CA ALA A 11 -27.44 -25.96 -7.23
C ALA A 11 -25.91 -26.17 -7.16
N MET A 12 -25.32 -26.51 -8.31
CA MET A 12 -23.89 -26.64 -8.53
C MET A 12 -23.27 -25.23 -8.64
N ILE A 13 -22.59 -24.77 -7.58
CA ILE A 13 -21.85 -23.50 -7.62
C ILE A 13 -20.51 -23.75 -8.31
N ILE A 14 -20.43 -23.36 -9.58
CA ILE A 14 -19.18 -23.29 -10.34
C ILE A 14 -18.42 -22.07 -9.82
N ALA A 15 -17.45 -22.30 -8.94
CA ALA A 15 -16.50 -21.28 -8.54
C ALA A 15 -15.52 -21.03 -9.70
N CYS A 16 -15.82 -20.03 -10.53
CA CYS A 16 -14.87 -19.50 -11.49
C CYS A 16 -13.76 -18.76 -10.72
N TYR A 17 -12.69 -19.47 -10.38
CA TYR A 17 -11.41 -18.86 -10.05
C TYR A 17 -10.86 -18.22 -11.32
N SER A 18 -11.25 -16.97 -11.57
CA SER A 18 -10.48 -16.13 -12.47
C SER A 18 -9.20 -15.73 -11.74
N CYS A 19 -8.16 -16.56 -11.90
CA CYS A 19 -6.80 -16.11 -11.66
C CYS A 19 -6.51 -15.00 -12.65
N GLN A 20 -6.82 -13.75 -12.27
CA GLN A 20 -6.30 -12.59 -12.97
C GLN A 20 -4.79 -12.58 -12.72
N SER A 21 -4.04 -13.06 -13.70
CA SER A 21 -2.60 -12.87 -13.80
C SER A 21 -2.34 -11.37 -13.65
N ARG A 22 -1.78 -10.97 -12.51
CA ARG A 22 -1.32 -9.59 -12.29
C ARG A 22 -0.27 -9.29 -13.36
N SER A 23 -0.64 -8.60 -14.42
CA SER A 23 0.33 -7.97 -15.30
C SER A 23 1.00 -6.87 -14.50
N SER A 24 2.20 -7.13 -14.01
CA SER A 24 3.11 -6.09 -13.52
C SER A 24 3.50 -5.25 -14.73
N SER A 25 2.74 -4.18 -14.98
CA SER A 25 3.15 -3.11 -15.90
C SER A 25 4.54 -2.67 -15.46
N VAL A 26 5.56 -2.90 -16.29
CA VAL A 26 6.90 -2.36 -16.04
C VAL A 26 6.79 -0.86 -16.21
N THR A 27 6.54 -0.16 -15.11
CA THR A 27 6.52 1.29 -15.08
C THR A 27 7.98 1.75 -14.93
N ASN A 28 8.44 2.63 -15.82
CA ASN A 28 9.73 3.32 -15.66
C ASN A 28 9.67 4.44 -14.60
N ASP A 29 8.62 4.48 -13.77
CA ASP A 29 8.52 5.45 -12.68
C ASP A 29 9.37 4.97 -11.50
N PRO A 30 10.50 5.63 -11.17
CA PRO A 30 11.33 5.26 -10.02
C PRO A 30 10.58 5.40 -8.68
N TYR A 31 9.40 6.03 -8.70
CA TYR A 31 8.50 6.19 -7.57
C TYR A 31 7.34 5.20 -7.57
N ALA A 32 7.31 4.19 -8.43
CA ALA A 32 6.26 3.19 -8.38
C ALA A 32 6.29 2.45 -7.03
N LEU A 33 5.14 2.36 -6.36
CA LEU A 33 4.96 1.58 -5.14
C LEU A 33 4.84 0.07 -5.45
N ALA A 34 5.56 -0.43 -6.45
CA ALA A 34 5.56 -1.85 -6.79
C ALA A 34 6.13 -2.66 -5.60
N ASP A 35 5.76 -3.94 -5.55
CA ASP A 35 6.33 -4.92 -4.61
C ASP A 35 5.92 -4.81 -3.13
N THR A 36 4.84 -4.09 -2.79
CA THR A 36 4.31 -4.09 -1.41
C THR A 36 3.56 -5.39 -1.03
N ALA A 37 3.44 -6.36 -1.94
CA ALA A 37 2.73 -7.61 -1.70
C ALA A 37 3.45 -8.52 -0.68
N ASP A 38 4.78 -8.42 -0.61
CA ASP A 38 5.62 -9.19 0.31
C ASP A 38 5.84 -8.49 1.66
N TYR A 39 4.96 -7.56 2.04
CA TYR A 39 5.01 -6.83 3.30
C TYR A 39 3.74 -7.08 4.11
N LYS A 40 3.87 -7.09 5.44
CA LYS A 40 2.74 -7.17 6.38
C LYS A 40 2.74 -6.00 7.34
N LEU A 41 1.55 -5.55 7.73
CA LEU A 41 1.39 -4.58 8.82
C LEU A 41 1.95 -5.20 10.12
N THR A 42 2.92 -4.54 10.73
CA THR A 42 3.57 -4.97 11.98
C THR A 42 3.28 -4.01 13.12
N GLU A 43 3.03 -2.74 12.82
CA GLU A 43 2.78 -1.73 13.84
C GLU A 43 1.78 -0.67 13.35
N THR A 44 0.99 -0.14 14.28
CA THR A 44 0.19 1.06 14.06
C THR A 44 0.45 2.04 15.19
N ILE A 45 1.04 3.18 14.85
CA ILE A 45 1.41 4.24 15.77
C ILE A 45 0.36 5.33 15.67
N GLN A 46 -0.39 5.58 16.75
CA GLN A 46 -1.36 6.69 16.79
C GLN A 46 -0.62 8.02 16.95
N GLY A 47 -1.07 9.03 16.21
CA GLY A 47 -0.63 10.40 16.38
C GLY A 47 -1.10 10.96 17.72
N GLN A 48 -0.20 11.60 18.46
CA GLN A 48 -0.49 12.20 19.76
C GLN A 48 -0.82 13.70 19.64
N GLY A 49 -1.74 14.07 18.74
CA GLY A 49 -2.09 15.48 18.48
C GLY A 49 -1.02 16.29 17.74
N GLY A 50 -0.07 15.61 17.08
CA GLY A 50 0.98 16.20 16.25
C GLY A 50 0.59 16.38 14.77
N VAL A 51 1.55 16.21 13.87
CA VAL A 51 1.42 16.50 12.42
C VAL A 51 0.51 15.50 11.68
N TYR A 52 0.34 14.27 12.18
CA TYR A 52 -0.38 13.18 11.50
C TYR A 52 -1.29 12.42 12.47
N PHE A 53 -2.32 11.77 11.93
CA PHE A 53 -3.32 10.99 12.68
C PHE A 53 -2.79 9.62 13.12
N LYS A 54 -2.16 8.89 12.19
CA LYS A 54 -1.49 7.62 12.49
C LYS A 54 -0.42 7.30 11.46
N THR A 55 0.47 6.39 11.83
CA THR A 55 1.42 5.76 10.93
C THR A 55 1.25 4.25 11.00
N GLU A 56 1.15 3.61 9.85
CA GLU A 56 1.17 2.15 9.74
C GLU A 56 2.54 1.70 9.22
N VAL A 57 3.19 0.79 9.94
CA VAL A 57 4.49 0.22 9.57
C VAL A 57 4.28 -1.15 8.97
N TYR A 58 4.81 -1.35 7.76
CA TYR A 58 4.76 -2.60 7.04
C TYR A 58 6.18 -3.15 6.91
N THR A 59 6.41 -4.36 7.42
CA THR A 59 7.73 -5.02 7.36
C THR A 59 7.68 -6.13 6.34
N HIS A 60 8.74 -6.25 5.54
CA HIS A 60 8.86 -7.29 4.53
C HIS A 60 8.92 -8.69 5.18
N LEU A 61 8.31 -9.68 4.54
CA LEU A 61 8.10 -11.02 5.09
C LEU A 61 9.38 -11.86 5.22
N LYS A 62 10.35 -11.64 4.31
CA LYS A 62 11.63 -12.38 4.28
C LYS A 62 12.81 -11.55 4.82
N ASP A 63 13.06 -10.38 4.24
CA ASP A 63 14.09 -9.45 4.71
C ASP A 63 13.53 -8.40 5.68
N THR A 64 13.63 -8.65 6.99
CA THR A 64 13.08 -7.75 8.02
C THR A 64 13.82 -6.42 8.14
N ALA A 65 14.95 -6.23 7.44
CA ALA A 65 15.58 -4.93 7.31
C ALA A 65 14.80 -3.98 6.38
N LEU A 66 13.90 -4.50 5.53
CA LEU A 66 13.06 -3.71 4.64
C LEU A 66 11.71 -3.41 5.27
N SER A 67 11.33 -2.15 5.24
CA SER A 67 10.00 -1.70 5.65
C SER A 67 9.51 -0.55 4.79
N TYR A 68 8.21 -0.33 4.79
CA TYR A 68 7.64 0.95 4.36
C TYR A 68 6.58 1.39 5.36
N VAL A 69 6.32 2.69 5.38
CA VAL A 69 5.27 3.26 6.23
C VAL A 69 4.22 3.95 5.38
N LYS A 70 2.97 3.88 5.82
CA LYS A 70 1.89 4.76 5.37
C LYS A 70 1.60 5.76 6.48
N VAL A 71 1.67 7.05 6.15
CA VAL A 71 1.34 8.13 7.06
C VAL A 71 -0.03 8.66 6.69
N PHE A 72 -0.93 8.76 7.67
CA PHE A 72 -2.30 9.21 7.48
C PHE A 72 -2.51 10.60 8.09
N ASN A 73 -3.18 11.50 7.37
CA ASN A 73 -3.64 12.78 7.90
C ASN A 73 -4.90 12.60 8.79
N TYR A 74 -5.38 13.70 9.39
CA TYR A 74 -6.56 13.68 10.26
C TYR A 74 -7.87 13.34 9.55
N ASP A 75 -7.93 13.50 8.24
CA ASP A 75 -9.03 13.03 7.39
C ASP A 75 -8.90 11.54 7.05
N GLN A 76 -7.94 10.84 7.65
CA GLN A 76 -7.65 9.41 7.45
C GLN A 76 -7.24 9.06 6.02
N GLN A 77 -6.75 10.04 5.27
CA GLN A 77 -6.19 9.86 3.93
C GLN A 77 -4.67 9.69 4.02
N ILE A 78 -4.09 8.97 3.06
CA ILE A 78 -2.63 8.79 3.00
C ILE A 78 -1.99 10.14 2.61
N ALA A 79 -1.17 10.68 3.51
CA ALA A 79 -0.36 11.87 3.28
C ALA A 79 1.01 11.52 2.68
N ALA A 80 1.57 10.35 3.04
CA ALA A 80 2.84 9.89 2.51
C ALA A 80 3.01 8.36 2.55
N VAL A 81 3.81 7.85 1.63
CA VAL A 81 4.39 6.50 1.66
C VAL A 81 5.91 6.63 1.60
N GLN A 82 6.63 5.99 2.53
CA GLN A 82 8.09 6.10 2.65
C GLN A 82 8.71 4.72 2.86
N PHE A 83 9.78 4.40 2.13
CA PHE A 83 10.50 3.14 2.24
C PHE A 83 11.79 3.29 3.03
N TYR A 84 12.13 2.23 3.77
CA TYR A 84 13.28 2.17 4.66
C TYR A 84 14.05 0.86 4.48
N LYS A 85 15.36 0.95 4.72
CA LYS A 85 16.27 -0.19 4.89
C LYS A 85 17.13 0.04 6.12
N SER A 86 17.01 -0.84 7.11
CA SER A 86 17.73 -0.74 8.39
C SER A 86 17.57 0.65 9.03
N ASP A 87 16.31 1.07 9.20
CA ASP A 87 15.90 2.35 9.82
C ASP A 87 16.27 3.63 9.06
N LYS A 88 16.90 3.51 7.89
CA LYS A 88 17.23 4.63 7.00
C LYS A 88 16.29 4.69 5.82
N LYS A 89 15.89 5.89 5.40
CA LYS A 89 15.12 6.07 4.16
C LYS A 89 15.90 5.48 2.99
N HIS A 90 15.25 4.61 2.24
CA HIS A 90 15.87 3.87 1.15
C HIS A 90 14.79 3.47 0.14
N GLY A 91 14.95 3.91 -1.11
CA GLY A 91 13.92 3.74 -2.14
C GLY A 91 12.99 4.96 -2.24
N PRO A 92 11.81 4.79 -2.85
CA PRO A 92 10.92 5.89 -3.14
C PRO A 92 10.22 6.41 -1.88
N THR A 93 9.94 7.70 -1.88
CA THR A 93 9.00 8.38 -0.97
C THR A 93 8.04 9.18 -1.83
N ILE A 94 6.75 9.04 -1.58
CA ILE A 94 5.70 9.79 -2.27
C ILE A 94 4.90 10.55 -1.23
N THR A 95 4.68 11.83 -1.47
CA THR A 95 3.70 12.63 -0.73
C THR A 95 2.46 12.87 -1.58
N PHE A 96 1.32 13.00 -0.92
CA PHE A 96 0.03 13.20 -1.54
C PHE A 96 -0.58 14.52 -1.04
N ASN A 97 -1.30 15.21 -1.92
CA ASN A 97 -2.09 16.38 -1.53
C ASN A 97 -3.41 15.97 -0.85
N GLU A 98 -4.18 16.94 -0.37
CA GLU A 98 -5.48 16.75 0.28
C GLU A 98 -6.56 16.08 -0.60
N LYS A 99 -6.30 15.97 -1.92
CA LYS A 99 -7.16 15.25 -2.86
C LYS A 99 -6.71 13.81 -3.09
N GLY A 100 -5.69 13.34 -2.36
CA GLY A 100 -5.08 12.03 -2.54
C GLY A 100 -4.24 11.89 -3.82
N GLN A 101 -3.91 12.99 -4.50
CA GLN A 101 -3.09 12.98 -5.71
C GLN A 101 -1.61 13.06 -5.34
N ARG A 102 -0.75 12.34 -6.08
CA ARG A 102 0.70 12.44 -5.89
C ARG A 102 1.16 13.88 -6.09
N GLN A 103 1.82 14.44 -5.08
CA GLN A 103 2.32 15.82 -5.09
C GLN A 103 3.82 15.85 -5.41
N SER A 104 4.62 15.02 -4.75
CA SER A 104 6.06 14.92 -5.02
C SER A 104 6.60 13.52 -4.76
N GLY A 105 7.69 13.19 -5.47
CA GLY A 105 8.50 12.00 -5.28
C GLY A 105 9.90 12.38 -4.83
N THR A 106 10.47 11.59 -3.91
CA THR A 106 11.87 11.70 -3.50
C THR A 106 12.48 10.31 -3.36
N PHE A 107 13.59 10.05 -4.03
CA PHE A 107 14.25 8.75 -4.00
C PHE A 107 15.45 8.85 -3.06
N TYR A 108 15.51 7.96 -2.08
CA TYR A 108 16.57 7.96 -1.07
C TYR A 108 17.51 6.78 -1.24
N ARG A 109 18.76 6.98 -0.86
CA ARG A 109 19.75 5.93 -0.63
C ARG A 109 20.43 6.17 0.71
N ASN A 110 19.98 5.44 1.73
CA ASN A 110 20.49 5.55 3.10
C ASN A 110 20.41 7.01 3.62
N ASP A 111 19.19 7.56 3.65
CA ASP A 111 18.85 8.93 4.03
C ASP A 111 19.36 10.04 3.10
N THR A 112 20.15 9.70 2.07
CA THR A 112 20.61 10.68 1.07
C THR A 112 19.60 10.77 -0.07
N ILE A 113 19.15 11.98 -0.39
CA ILE A 113 18.30 12.24 -1.56
C ILE A 113 19.15 12.03 -2.83
N VAL A 114 18.67 11.17 -3.72
CA VAL A 114 19.29 10.88 -5.03
C VAL A 114 18.52 11.54 -6.17
N ASP A 115 17.20 11.59 -6.07
CA ASP A 115 16.32 12.26 -7.03
C ASP A 115 15.14 12.88 -6.27
N MET A 116 14.62 13.99 -6.77
CA MET A 116 13.41 14.62 -6.23
C MET A 116 12.70 15.40 -7.32
N ARG A 117 11.39 15.19 -7.45
CA ARG A 117 10.56 15.94 -8.40
C ARG A 117 9.11 16.08 -7.95
N PRO A 118 8.43 17.18 -8.28
CA PRO A 118 6.97 17.24 -8.20
C PRO A 118 6.34 16.32 -9.27
N PHE A 119 5.13 15.84 -9.03
CA PHE A 119 4.34 15.09 -10.04
C PHE A 119 3.41 15.98 -10.85
N ASN A 120 3.05 17.15 -10.30
CA ASN A 120 2.17 18.12 -10.95
C ASN A 120 2.93 19.43 -11.14
N GLN A 121 3.30 19.72 -12.39
CA GLN A 121 3.43 21.08 -12.91
C GLN A 121 2.26 21.32 -13.86
#